data_AF-A0A3D3UHX2-F1
#
_entry.id   AF-A0A3D3UHX2-F1
#
_cell.length_a   1.000
_cell.length_b   1.000
_cell.length_c   1.000
_cell.angle_alpha   90.00
_cell.angle_beta   90.00
_cell.angle_gamma   90.00
#
_symmetry.space_group_name_H-M   'P 1'
#
loop_
_entity.id
_entity.type
_entity.pdbx_description
1 polymer ?
#
loop_
_entity_poly.entity_id
_entity_poly.type
_entity_poly.pdbx_seq_one_letter_code
_entity_poly.pdbx_strand_id
1 'polypeptide(L)'
;MAIIAYATRRISAWTGIQIEARHREALHSAIMTGVRTAMKGGTLSTEAMTDQAIAYARESVPDAIRALAPNNIVLRKLAERYANEALDRLDAAF
;
A
#
# COMPACT_ATOMS: atom_id res chain seq x y z
N MET A 1 -26.72 -33.52 23.88
CA MET A 1 -26.75 -32.25 23.12
C MET A 1 -26.39 -31.15 24.11
N ALA A 2 -25.33 -30.34 24.00
CA ALA A 2 -24.61 -29.85 22.84
C ALA A 2 -23.15 -29.53 23.22
N ILE A 3 -22.20 -29.85 22.33
CA ILE A 3 -20.80 -29.46 22.42
C ILE A 3 -20.55 -28.47 21.26
N ILE A 4 -20.89 -27.19 21.44
CA ILE A 4 -20.46 -26.14 20.49
C ILE A 4 -20.20 -24.85 21.27
N ALA A 5 -19.01 -24.70 21.84
CA ALA A 5 -18.58 -23.40 22.39
C ALA A 5 -17.06 -23.15 22.36
N TYR A 6 -16.25 -23.93 21.61
CA TYR A 6 -14.79 -23.73 21.61
C TYR A 6 -14.12 -23.58 20.22
N ALA A 7 -14.86 -23.58 19.11
CA ALA A 7 -14.24 -23.56 17.78
C ALA A 7 -14.06 -22.16 17.14
N THR A 8 -14.63 -21.08 17.69
CA THR A 8 -14.69 -19.78 16.99
C THR A 8 -13.45 -18.91 17.11
N ARG A 9 -12.53 -19.18 18.06
CA ARG A 9 -11.40 -18.27 18.32
C ARG A 9 -10.23 -18.40 17.33
N ARG A 10 -10.07 -19.58 16.69
CA ARG A 10 -8.97 -19.84 15.74
C ARG A 10 -9.31 -19.37 14.32
N ILE A 11 -10.58 -19.42 13.92
CA ILE A 11 -11.02 -18.93 12.61
C ILE A 11 -10.90 -17.41 12.54
N SER A 12 -11.31 -16.68 13.59
CA SER A 12 -11.23 -15.21 13.61
C SER A 12 -9.80 -14.66 13.56
N ALA A 13 -8.83 -15.36 14.17
CA ALA A 13 -7.42 -15.00 14.07
C ALA A 13 -6.89 -15.19 12.64
N TRP A 14 -7.30 -16.28 11.98
CA TRP A 14 -6.89 -16.60 10.62
C TRP A 14 -7.56 -15.69 9.56
N THR A 15 -8.81 -15.27 9.80
CA THR A 15 -9.47 -14.27 8.96
C THR A 15 -8.91 -12.87 9.20
N GLY A 16 -8.61 -12.51 10.45
CA GLY A 16 -7.99 -11.23 10.79
C GLY A 16 -6.63 -11.03 10.13
N ILE A 17 -5.75 -12.04 10.16
CA ILE A 17 -4.43 -12.00 9.51
C ILE A 17 -4.56 -11.84 7.99
N GLN A 18 -5.51 -12.54 7.36
CA GLN A 18 -5.73 -12.43 5.91
C GLN A 18 -6.29 -11.07 5.50
N ILE A 19 -7.16 -10.48 6.32
CA ILE A 19 -7.70 -9.13 6.09
C ILE A 19 -6.58 -8.10 6.19
N GLU A 20 -5.72 -8.20 7.20
CA GLU A 20 -4.59 -7.30 7.39
C GLU A 20 -3.53 -7.45 6.29
N ALA A 21 -3.26 -8.68 5.84
CA ALA A 21 -2.42 -8.95 4.68
C ALA A 21 -3.01 -8.31 3.41
N ARG A 22 -4.30 -8.49 3.17
CA ARG A 22 -5.01 -7.91 2.03
C ARG A 22 -4.95 -6.38 2.03
N HIS A 23 -5.10 -5.74 3.19
CA HIS A 23 -4.95 -4.29 3.31
C HIS A 23 -3.53 -3.84 3.00
N ARG A 24 -2.49 -4.57 3.45
CA ARG A 24 -1.09 -4.28 3.10
C ARG A 24 -0.87 -4.38 1.60
N GLU A 25 -1.30 -5.47 0.99
CA GLU A 25 -1.17 -5.67 -0.46
C GLU A 25 -1.89 -4.56 -1.25
N ALA A 26 -3.12 -4.21 -0.85
CA ALA A 26 -3.88 -3.13 -1.48
C ALA A 26 -3.13 -1.79 -1.38
N LEU A 27 -2.55 -1.46 -0.21
CA LEU A 27 -1.77 -0.25 -0.02
C LEU A 27 -0.52 -0.23 -0.91
N HIS A 28 0.24 -1.32 -0.92
CA HIS A 28 1.43 -1.45 -1.77
C HIS A 28 1.10 -1.31 -3.26
N SER A 29 0.05 -1.99 -3.72
CA SER A 29 -0.41 -1.93 -5.11
C SER A 29 -0.86 -0.52 -5.49
N ALA A 30 -1.56 0.18 -4.58
CA ALA A 30 -2.01 1.55 -4.83
C ALA A 30 -0.82 2.52 -4.94
N ILE A 31 0.16 2.45 -4.03
CA ILE A 31 1.37 3.28 -4.11
C ILE A 31 2.12 3.02 -5.42
N MET A 32 2.35 1.75 -5.77
CA MET A 32 3.02 1.39 -7.02
C MET A 32 2.29 1.92 -8.26
N THR A 33 0.95 1.83 -8.27
CA THR A 33 0.11 2.35 -9.37
C THR A 33 0.16 3.87 -9.44
N GLY A 34 0.14 4.55 -8.30
CA GLY A 34 0.29 6.00 -8.21
C GLY A 34 1.63 6.47 -8.76
N VAL A 35 2.73 5.82 -8.37
CA VAL A 35 4.08 6.08 -8.91
C VAL A 35 4.12 5.87 -10.42
N ARG A 36 3.58 4.75 -10.93
CA ARG A 36 3.54 4.46 -12.37
C ARG A 36 2.72 5.51 -13.14
N THR A 37 1.61 5.95 -12.57
CA THR A 37 0.78 7.00 -13.17
C THR A 37 1.53 8.33 -13.23
N ALA A 38 2.29 8.67 -12.18
CA ALA A 38 3.15 9.84 -12.16
C ALA A 38 4.21 9.80 -13.28
N MET A 39 4.90 8.66 -13.46
CA MET A 39 5.86 8.48 -14.55
C MET A 39 5.22 8.66 -15.93
N LYS A 40 4.05 8.04 -16.14
CA LYS A 40 3.31 8.17 -17.42
C LYS A 40 2.88 9.61 -17.70
N GLY A 41 2.63 10.39 -16.65
CA GLY A 41 2.33 11.82 -16.74
C GLY A 41 3.57 12.70 -16.98
N GLY A 42 4.77 12.14 -17.05
CA GLY A 42 6.02 12.88 -17.24
C GLY A 42 6.63 13.43 -15.95
N THR A 43 6.14 13.04 -14.77
CA THR A 43 6.72 13.44 -13.49
C THR A 43 8.01 12.65 -13.24
N LEU A 44 9.15 13.36 -13.17
CA LEU A 44 10.48 12.77 -12.99
C LEU A 44 11.13 13.07 -11.63
N SER A 45 10.49 13.88 -10.77
CA SER A 45 10.99 14.15 -9.43
C SER A 45 10.46 13.12 -8.44
N THR A 46 11.37 12.53 -7.64
CA THR A 46 11.03 11.60 -6.55
C THR A 46 9.96 12.19 -5.63
N GLU A 47 10.07 13.48 -5.27
CA GLU A 47 9.15 14.14 -4.35
C GLU A 47 7.73 14.24 -4.95
N ALA A 48 7.62 14.72 -6.20
CA ALA A 48 6.34 14.83 -6.88
C ALA A 48 5.69 13.46 -7.13
N MET A 49 6.47 12.44 -7.48
CA MET A 49 5.99 11.06 -7.62
C MET A 49 5.51 10.49 -6.28
N THR A 50 6.22 10.81 -5.19
CA THR A 50 5.86 10.40 -3.82
C THR A 50 4.52 11.01 -3.40
N ASP A 51 4.34 12.33 -3.53
CA ASP A 51 3.10 12.98 -3.14
C ASP A 51 1.92 12.52 -4.02
N GLN A 52 2.13 12.33 -5.33
CA GLN A 52 1.10 11.77 -6.21
C GLN A 52 0.73 10.33 -5.83
N ALA A 53 1.71 9.49 -5.48
CA ALA A 53 1.46 8.13 -5.04
C ALA A 53 0.70 8.06 -3.72
N ILE A 54 1.01 8.95 -2.77
CA ILE A 54 0.28 9.07 -1.50
C ILE A 54 -1.15 9.54 -1.76
N ALA A 55 -1.36 10.56 -2.60
CA ALA A 55 -2.68 11.06 -2.96
C ALA A 55 -3.52 9.95 -3.60
N TYR A 56 -2.95 9.23 -4.56
CA TYR A 56 -3.61 8.11 -5.23
C TYR A 56 -3.98 7.00 -4.24
N ALA A 57 -3.09 6.64 -3.32
CA ALA A 57 -3.36 5.62 -2.29
C ALA A 57 -4.49 6.06 -1.34
N ARG A 58 -4.56 7.34 -0.97
CA ARG A 58 -5.63 7.89 -0.13
C ARG A 58 -6.99 7.84 -0.80
N GLU A 59 -7.03 8.09 -2.11
CA GLU A 59 -8.26 8.05 -2.89
C GLU A 59 -8.70 6.62 -3.21
N SER A 60 -7.75 5.75 -3.57
CA SER A 60 -8.04 4.41 -4.09
C SER A 60 -8.25 3.35 -3.01
N VAL A 61 -7.55 3.46 -1.87
CA VAL A 61 -7.59 2.44 -0.80
C VAL A 61 -7.76 3.06 0.61
N PRO A 62 -8.81 3.88 0.82
CA PRO A 62 -9.00 4.58 2.09
C PRO A 62 -9.17 3.61 3.27
N ASP A 63 -9.79 2.44 3.05
CA ASP A 63 -10.00 1.43 4.09
C ASP A 63 -8.72 0.71 4.49
N ALA A 64 -7.79 0.49 3.55
CA ALA A 64 -6.48 -0.07 3.87
C ALA A 64 -5.65 0.89 4.73
N ILE A 65 -5.72 2.19 4.44
CA ILE A 65 -5.03 3.22 5.24
C ILE A 65 -5.64 3.30 6.64
N ARG A 66 -6.98 3.23 6.77
CA ARG A 66 -7.63 3.22 8.09
C ARG A 66 -7.30 1.95 8.88
N ALA A 67 -7.32 0.79 8.24
CA ALA A 67 -7.07 -0.49 8.88
C ALA A 67 -5.62 -0.65 9.35
N LEU A 68 -4.66 -0.21 8.53
CA LEU A 68 -3.24 -0.31 8.85
C LEU A 68 -2.74 0.84 9.73
N ALA A 69 -3.50 1.94 9.79
CA ALA A 69 -3.15 3.19 10.46
C ALA A 69 -1.65 3.56 10.32
N PRO A 70 -1.06 3.53 9.11
CA PRO A 70 0.36 3.76 8.95
C PRO A 70 0.67 5.21 9.34
N ASN A 71 1.69 5.41 10.17
CA ASN A 71 2.20 6.75 10.44
C ASN A 71 2.53 7.43 9.09
N ASN A 72 2.14 8.70 8.92
CA ASN A 72 2.38 9.48 7.70
C ASN A 72 3.85 9.43 7.25
N ILE A 73 4.79 9.33 8.19
CA ILE A 73 6.23 9.17 7.90
C ILE A 73 6.53 7.81 7.24
N VAL A 74 5.89 6.73 7.71
CA VAL A 74 6.07 5.38 7.14
C VAL A 74 5.46 5.32 5.74
N LEU A 75 4.27 5.89 5.57
CA LEU A 75 3.61 5.96 4.26
C LEU A 75 4.46 6.74 3.25
N ARG A 76 5.03 7.88 3.68
CA ARG A 76 5.93 8.68 2.86
C ARG A 76 7.20 7.92 2.49
N LYS A 77 7.90 7.33 3.45
CA LYS A 77 9.10 6.51 3.20
C LYS A 77 8.83 5.37 2.22
N LEU A 78 7.66 4.74 2.30
CA LEU A 78 7.28 3.68 1.38
C LEU A 78 7.08 4.22 -0.04
N ALA A 79 6.36 5.32 -0.18
CA ALA A 79 6.16 5.98 -1.48
C ALA A 79 7.49 6.49 -2.07
N GLU A 80 8.35 7.10 -1.26
CA GLU A 80 9.71 7.53 -1.66
C GLU A 80 10.54 6.36 -2.18
N ARG A 81 10.51 5.22 -1.47
CA ARG A 81 11.20 4.01 -1.92
C ARG A 81 10.73 3.61 -3.32
N TYR A 82 9.43 3.50 -3.54
CA TYR A 82 8.88 3.12 -4.84
C TYR A 82 9.17 4.14 -5.94
N ALA A 83 9.15 5.43 -5.63
CA ALA A 83 9.49 6.48 -6.58
C ALA A 83 10.97 6.39 -7.01
N ASN A 84 11.89 6.22 -6.06
CA ASN A 84 13.32 6.02 -6.37
C ASN A 84 13.55 4.74 -7.17
N GLU A 85 12.91 3.63 -6.79
CA GLU A 85 13.05 2.34 -7.50
C GLU A 85 12.45 2.38 -8.92
N ALA A 86 11.53 3.30 -9.17
CA ALA A 86 10.96 3.52 -10.49
C ALA A 86 11.87 4.39 -11.37
N LEU A 87 12.53 5.40 -10.79
CA LEU A 87 13.51 6.24 -11.47
C LEU A 87 14.80 5.46 -11.79
N ASP A 88 15.30 4.66 -10.86
CA ASP A 88 16.47 3.79 -11.05
C ASP A 88 16.27 2.82 -12.23
N ARG A 89 15.08 2.21 -12.33
CA ARG A 89 14.71 1.36 -13.47
C ARG A 89 14.61 2.12 -14.79
N LEU A 90 14.25 3.40 -14.73
CA LEU A 90 14.17 4.28 -15.89
C LEU A 90 15.58 4.60 -16.40
N ASP A 91 16.50 4.92 -15.49
CA ASP A 91 17.91 5.19 -15.77
C ASP A 91 18.63 3.97 -16.35
N ALA A 92 18.43 2.78 -15.74
CA ALA A 92 19.00 1.53 -16.22
C ALA A 92 18.47 1.05 -17.59
N ALA A 93 17.42 1.69 -18.13
CA ALA A 93 16.84 1.36 -19.43
C ALA A 93 17.40 2.23 -20.58
N PHE A 94 18.25 3.22 -20.29
CA PHE A 94 18.93 4.09 -21.26
C PHE A 94 20.43 3.77 -21.35
#